data_AF-N4XIT0-F1
#
_entry.id   AF-N4XIT0-F1
#
_cell.length_a   1.000
_cell.length_b   1.000
_cell.length_c   1.000
_cell.angle_alpha   90.00
_cell.angle_beta   90.00
_cell.angle_gamma   90.00
#
_symmetry.space_group_name_H-M   'P 1'
#
loop_
_entity.id
_entity.type
_entity.pdbx_description
1 polymer ?
#
loop_
_entity_poly.entity_id
_entity_poly.type
_entity_poly.pdbx_seq_one_letter_code
_entity_poly.pdbx_strand_id
1 'polypeptide(L)'
;MSAILQLPLRGLVLIIKYTLEPIVTGTILGLLLYTPEPTRRSALELTYLSHINDLHTPIRILGFLTAVGVVRKTNAALNSWATNNWQICAGQGWNWSSEIAVVTGGCSGIGKAVAETLASHGIRVAVLDVQDAPDEFASNHLLTYFRCDISSPTAIAETGDKIRKDLGHPSILVNNAAITGSHTILKTPSEFLSRIFDTNILSHWRLVQQFVPDMVAKNKGHIVTVASVNSFLTNSANADYVATKTAALSFHEGLTSELKIWYHASGVKTSIVHPSWVRTPLIEESILKSGQDPKILETMLRPEEVAEVIVEQIISRRGAQLFIPSAAAPISWLKGFPNWAQEFVRDAFGKTSAVTGGSMIAY
;
A
#
# COMPACT_ATOMS: atom_id res chain seq x y z
N MET A 1 9.42 24.28 -16.53
CA MET A 1 10.12 23.33 -17.42
C MET A 1 9.75 21.85 -17.17
N SER A 2 8.81 21.51 -16.28
CA SER A 2 8.44 20.12 -15.94
C SER A 2 7.31 19.51 -16.78
N ALA A 3 6.40 20.33 -17.33
CA ALA A 3 5.24 19.82 -18.08
C ALA A 3 5.60 19.17 -19.43
N ILE A 4 6.65 19.68 -20.11
CA ILE A 4 7.04 19.23 -21.46
C ILE A 4 7.78 17.88 -21.42
N LEU A 5 8.48 17.57 -20.31
CA LEU A 5 9.14 16.28 -20.09
C LEU A 5 8.20 15.18 -19.57
N GLN A 6 7.06 15.55 -18.95
CA GLN A 6 6.06 14.58 -18.46
C GLN A 6 5.17 14.02 -19.59
N LEU A 7 4.95 14.78 -20.66
CA LEU A 7 4.18 14.35 -21.84
C LEU A 7 4.74 13.11 -22.55
N PRO A 8 6.03 13.02 -22.90
CA PRO A 8 6.60 11.83 -23.55
C PRO A 8 6.63 10.61 -22.62
N LEU A 9 6.86 10.79 -21.32
CA LEU A 9 6.80 9.70 -20.33
C LEU A 9 5.38 9.16 -20.16
N ARG A 10 4.37 10.04 -20.05
CA ARG A 10 2.96 9.63 -20.02
C ARG A 10 2.54 8.94 -21.33
N GLY A 11 3.01 9.44 -22.47
CA GLY A 11 2.82 8.81 -23.78
C GLY A 11 3.43 7.41 -23.84
N LEU A 12 4.65 7.22 -23.37
CA LEU A 12 5.31 5.92 -23.30
C LEU A 12 4.56 4.94 -22.38
N VAL A 13 4.11 5.39 -21.21
CA VAL A 13 3.31 4.59 -20.28
C VAL A 13 1.97 4.20 -20.90
N LEU A 14 1.31 5.10 -21.63
CA LEU A 14 0.08 4.81 -22.38
C LEU A 14 0.33 3.79 -23.49
N ILE A 15 1.41 3.95 -24.26
CA ILE A 15 1.80 3.01 -25.33
C ILE A 15 2.03 1.62 -24.74
N ILE A 16 2.82 1.51 -23.66
CA ILE A 16 3.08 0.24 -22.97
C ILE A 16 1.79 -0.37 -22.43
N LYS A 17 0.90 0.46 -21.85
CA LYS A 17 -0.39 0.01 -21.34
C LYS A 17 -1.22 -0.63 -22.46
N TYR A 18 -1.43 0.07 -23.57
CA TYR A 18 -2.24 -0.43 -24.69
C TYR A 18 -1.58 -1.60 -25.45
N THR A 19 -0.25 -1.62 -25.57
CA THR A 19 0.46 -2.76 -26.20
C THR A 19 0.47 -4.03 -25.36
N LEU A 20 0.19 -3.95 -24.06
CA LEU A 20 0.04 -5.11 -23.19
C LEU A 20 -1.42 -5.41 -22.80
N GLU A 21 -2.39 -4.67 -23.34
CA GLU A 21 -3.81 -5.00 -23.16
C GLU A 21 -4.20 -6.12 -24.13
N PRO A 22 -4.59 -7.31 -23.63
CA PRO A 22 -4.88 -8.47 -24.48
C PRO A 22 -6.13 -8.27 -25.33
N ILE A 23 -7.06 -7.40 -24.91
CA ILE A 23 -8.23 -7.05 -25.72
C ILE A 23 -7.80 -6.29 -26.98
N VAL A 24 -6.92 -5.29 -26.83
CA VAL A 24 -6.45 -4.48 -27.96
C VAL A 24 -5.58 -5.31 -28.89
N THR A 25 -4.53 -5.93 -28.33
CA THR A 25 -3.58 -6.75 -29.11
C THR A 25 -4.23 -7.99 -29.71
N GLY A 26 -5.10 -8.67 -28.97
CA GLY A 26 -5.83 -9.84 -29.44
C GLY A 26 -6.87 -9.52 -30.52
N THR A 27 -7.53 -8.37 -30.45
CA THR A 27 -8.45 -7.92 -31.52
C THR A 27 -7.68 -7.62 -32.80
N ILE A 28 -6.56 -6.90 -32.72
CA ILE A 28 -5.71 -6.61 -33.88
C ILE A 28 -5.15 -7.91 -34.48
N LEU A 29 -4.69 -8.84 -33.63
CA LEU A 29 -4.23 -10.16 -34.05
C LEU A 29 -5.34 -10.95 -34.75
N GLY A 30 -6.55 -10.96 -34.19
CA GLY A 30 -7.70 -11.61 -34.80
C GLY A 30 -8.04 -11.02 -36.17
N LEU A 31 -8.06 -9.69 -36.29
CA LEU A 31 -8.26 -9.02 -37.58
C LEU A 31 -7.18 -9.42 -38.60
N LEU A 32 -5.91 -9.49 -38.19
CA LEU A 32 -4.82 -9.89 -39.09
C LEU A 32 -4.86 -11.37 -39.48
N LEU A 33 -5.37 -12.27 -38.62
CA LEU A 33 -5.44 -13.70 -38.92
C LEU A 33 -6.66 -14.07 -39.76
N TYR A 34 -7.83 -13.46 -39.48
CA TYR A 34 -9.11 -13.90 -40.04
C TYR A 34 -9.66 -13.00 -41.16
N THR A 35 -9.12 -11.80 -41.40
CA THR A 35 -9.56 -10.94 -42.51
C THR A 35 -9.03 -11.45 -43.85
N PRO A 36 -9.86 -11.59 -44.90
CA PRO A 36 -9.41 -11.98 -46.23
C PRO A 36 -8.28 -11.08 -46.77
N GLU A 37 -7.34 -11.68 -47.50
CA GLU A 37 -6.15 -11.03 -48.06
C GLU A 37 -6.42 -9.72 -48.83
N PRO A 38 -7.40 -9.65 -49.75
CA PRO A 38 -7.66 -8.41 -50.49
C PRO A 38 -8.13 -7.27 -49.59
N THR A 39 -9.03 -7.54 -48.64
CA THR A 39 -9.53 -6.53 -47.68
C THR A 39 -8.42 -6.07 -46.73
N ARG A 40 -7.54 -6.98 -46.33
CA ARG A 40 -6.40 -6.68 -45.45
C ARG A 40 -5.39 -5.76 -46.13
N ARG A 41 -5.07 -5.99 -47.41
CA ARG A 41 -4.19 -5.11 -48.19
C ARG A 41 -4.77 -3.71 -48.34
N SER A 42 -6.05 -3.59 -48.70
CA SER A 42 -6.70 -2.27 -48.81
C SER A 42 -6.69 -1.51 -47.48
N ALA A 43 -6.87 -2.20 -46.34
CA ALA A 43 -6.77 -1.57 -45.03
C ALA A 43 -5.34 -1.14 -44.66
N LEU A 44 -4.33 -1.92 -45.04
CA LEU A 44 -2.91 -1.58 -44.84
C LEU A 44 -2.45 -0.43 -45.75
N GLU A 45 -3.03 -0.28 -46.93
CA GLU A 45 -2.78 0.85 -47.84
C GLU A 45 -3.46 2.14 -47.37
N LEU A 46 -4.64 2.04 -46.77
CA LEU A 46 -5.34 3.18 -46.14
C LEU A 46 -4.69 3.65 -44.84
N THR A 47 -3.85 2.82 -44.24
CA THR A 47 -3.02 3.17 -43.08
C THR A 47 -1.59 3.46 -43.55
N TYR A 48 -0.80 4.25 -42.82
CA TYR A 48 0.62 4.52 -43.14
C TYR A 48 1.53 3.27 -43.00
N LEU A 49 0.96 2.06 -43.12
CA LEU A 49 1.59 0.75 -42.92
C LEU A 49 1.75 -0.02 -44.23
N SER A 50 1.52 0.63 -45.38
CA SER A 50 1.67 0.06 -46.73
C SER A 50 3.06 -0.52 -47.04
N HIS A 51 4.08 -0.18 -46.25
CA HIS A 51 5.44 -0.71 -46.38
C HIS A 51 5.63 -2.09 -45.73
N ILE A 52 4.65 -2.62 -44.99
CA ILE A 52 4.75 -3.93 -44.33
C ILE A 52 4.35 -5.04 -45.32
N ASN A 53 5.35 -5.60 -46.00
CA ASN A 53 5.14 -6.71 -46.95
C ASN A 53 5.10 -8.08 -46.27
N ASP A 54 5.77 -8.25 -45.13
CA ASP A 54 5.74 -9.48 -44.33
C ASP A 54 4.88 -9.30 -43.07
N LEU A 55 3.70 -9.95 -43.06
CA LEU A 55 2.80 -9.96 -41.92
C LEU A 55 3.17 -11.02 -40.89
N HIS A 56 4.06 -11.96 -41.19
CA HIS A 56 4.44 -13.03 -40.27
C HIS A 56 5.10 -12.48 -39.00
N THR A 57 6.02 -11.51 -39.16
CA THR A 57 6.72 -10.89 -38.03
C THR A 57 5.77 -10.08 -37.12
N PRO A 58 4.93 -9.16 -37.63
CA PRO A 58 3.90 -8.48 -36.83
C PRO A 58 2.92 -9.43 -36.13
N ILE A 59 2.45 -10.48 -36.80
CA ILE A 59 1.55 -11.48 -36.22
C ILE A 59 2.23 -12.19 -35.04
N ARG A 60 3.50 -12.58 -35.16
CA ARG A 60 4.25 -13.21 -34.05
C ARG A 60 4.44 -12.26 -32.88
N ILE A 61 4.78 -11.00 -33.14
CA ILE A 61 4.93 -9.97 -32.08
C ILE A 61 3.60 -9.74 -31.37
N LEU A 62 2.50 -9.55 -32.11
CA LEU A 62 1.16 -9.37 -31.55
C LEU A 62 0.69 -10.60 -30.78
N GLY A 63 0.97 -11.81 -31.28
CA GLY A 63 0.72 -13.06 -30.58
C GLY A 63 1.45 -13.13 -29.24
N PHE A 64 2.74 -12.80 -29.22
CA PHE A 64 3.53 -12.74 -27.99
C PHE A 64 2.98 -11.68 -27.01
N LEU A 65 2.72 -10.46 -27.48
CA LEU A 65 2.18 -9.37 -26.63
C LEU A 65 0.79 -9.73 -26.06
N THR A 66 -0.07 -10.34 -26.87
CA THR A 66 -1.39 -10.83 -26.42
C THR A 66 -1.22 -11.90 -25.35
N ALA A 67 -0.33 -12.88 -25.55
CA ALA A 67 -0.06 -13.92 -24.58
C ALA A 67 0.47 -13.34 -23.25
N VAL A 68 1.44 -12.43 -23.30
CA VAL A 68 1.95 -11.71 -22.12
C VAL A 68 0.83 -10.93 -21.43
N GLY A 69 -0.02 -10.23 -22.18
CA GLY A 69 -1.17 -9.50 -21.67
C GLY A 69 -2.18 -10.40 -20.96
N VAL A 70 -2.52 -11.55 -21.55
CA VAL A 70 -3.40 -12.56 -20.95
C VAL A 70 -2.80 -13.10 -19.65
N VAL A 71 -1.53 -13.52 -19.66
CA VAL A 71 -0.85 -14.03 -18.47
C VAL A 71 -0.87 -12.98 -17.34
N ARG A 72 -0.57 -11.71 -17.67
CA ARG A 72 -0.60 -10.61 -16.69
C ARG A 72 -1.99 -10.38 -16.10
N LYS A 73 -3.04 -10.33 -16.93
CA LYS A 73 -4.43 -10.11 -16.47
C LYS A 73 -4.95 -11.28 -15.65
N THR A 74 -4.69 -12.50 -16.09
CA THR A 74 -5.05 -13.72 -15.35
C THR A 74 -4.34 -13.75 -14.00
N ASN A 75 -3.03 -13.47 -13.96
CA ASN A 75 -2.28 -13.40 -12.72
C ASN A 75 -2.81 -12.30 -11.78
N ALA A 76 -3.15 -11.12 -12.32
CA ALA A 76 -3.75 -10.05 -11.52
C ALA A 76 -5.13 -10.44 -10.94
N ALA A 77 -5.96 -11.13 -11.72
CA ALA A 77 -7.25 -11.63 -11.26
C ALA A 77 -7.08 -12.69 -10.15
N LEU A 78 -6.17 -13.65 -10.35
CA LEU A 78 -5.83 -14.67 -9.34
C LEU A 78 -5.30 -14.03 -8.06
N ASN A 79 -4.42 -13.03 -8.16
CA ASN A 79 -3.93 -12.30 -6.99
C ASN A 79 -5.05 -11.56 -6.26
N SER A 80 -5.95 -10.90 -6.99
CA SER A 80 -7.11 -10.22 -6.39
C SER A 80 -8.05 -11.20 -5.67
N TRP A 81 -8.26 -12.40 -6.23
CA TRP A 81 -9.05 -13.42 -5.57
C TRP A 81 -8.33 -13.97 -4.34
N ALA A 82 -7.05 -14.34 -4.46
CA ALA A 82 -6.26 -14.90 -3.38
C ALA A 82 -6.19 -13.95 -2.17
N THR A 83 -5.91 -12.67 -2.42
CA THR A 83 -5.84 -11.62 -1.38
C THR A 83 -7.21 -11.23 -0.83
N ASN A 84 -8.31 -11.56 -1.52
CA ASN A 84 -9.68 -11.43 -1.04
C ASN A 84 -10.22 -12.77 -0.47
N ASN A 85 -9.37 -13.58 0.16
CA ASN A 85 -9.75 -14.88 0.75
C ASN A 85 -10.40 -15.86 -0.24
N TRP A 86 -9.96 -15.85 -1.49
CA TRP A 86 -10.55 -16.63 -2.61
C TRP A 86 -12.03 -16.32 -2.89
N GLN A 87 -12.53 -15.18 -2.40
CA GLN A 87 -13.87 -14.73 -2.69
C GLN A 87 -13.90 -13.87 -3.95
N ILE A 88 -14.75 -14.23 -4.90
CA ILE A 88 -14.92 -13.48 -6.14
C ILE A 88 -15.66 -12.16 -5.87
N CYS A 89 -16.65 -12.20 -4.98
CA CYS A 89 -17.49 -11.05 -4.69
C CYS A 89 -16.88 -10.14 -3.61
N ALA A 90 -17.32 -8.88 -3.61
CA ALA A 90 -17.10 -7.94 -2.53
C ALA A 90 -17.86 -8.37 -1.25
N GLY A 91 -17.38 -7.92 -0.09
CA GLY A 91 -18.07 -8.11 1.18
C GLY A 91 -19.48 -7.50 1.17
N GLN A 92 -20.40 -8.13 1.88
CA GLN A 92 -21.80 -7.70 2.00
C GLN A 92 -22.06 -7.07 3.37
N GLY A 93 -23.21 -6.40 3.54
CA GLY A 93 -23.64 -5.88 4.84
C GLY A 93 -22.93 -4.60 5.30
N TRP A 94 -22.37 -3.83 4.37
CA TRP A 94 -21.73 -2.54 4.63
C TRP A 94 -22.76 -1.41 4.49
N ASN A 95 -22.87 -0.57 5.52
CA ASN A 95 -23.58 0.70 5.46
C ASN A 95 -22.67 1.79 6.02
N TRP A 96 -22.00 2.53 5.13
CA TRP A 96 -20.92 3.46 5.48
C TRP A 96 -21.26 4.44 6.60
N SER A 97 -22.48 4.98 6.60
CA SER A 97 -22.98 5.90 7.64
C SER A 97 -23.04 5.28 9.05
N SER A 98 -23.16 3.95 9.14
CA SER A 98 -23.22 3.20 10.40
C SER A 98 -21.87 2.59 10.79
N GLU A 99 -20.93 2.50 9.85
CA GLU A 99 -19.60 1.93 10.11
C GLU A 99 -18.74 2.86 10.96
N ILE A 100 -17.83 2.23 11.71
CA ILE A 100 -16.88 2.93 12.57
C ILE A 100 -15.49 2.42 12.23
N ALA A 101 -14.59 3.36 11.94
CA ALA A 101 -13.18 3.10 11.71
C ALA A 101 -12.35 3.53 12.91
N VAL A 102 -11.37 2.73 13.29
CA VAL A 102 -10.28 3.13 14.19
C VAL A 102 -9.05 3.39 13.34
N VAL A 103 -8.48 4.59 13.41
CA VAL A 103 -7.25 4.97 12.69
C VAL A 103 -6.19 5.38 13.70
N THR A 104 -5.08 4.66 13.73
CA THR A 104 -3.94 5.00 14.61
C THR A 104 -2.96 5.93 13.92
N GLY A 105 -2.36 6.87 14.66
CA GLY A 105 -1.48 7.90 14.09
C GLY A 105 -2.25 8.87 13.22
N GLY A 106 -3.52 9.14 13.58
CA GLY A 106 -4.48 9.84 12.75
C GLY A 106 -4.39 11.37 12.82
N CYS A 107 -3.49 11.95 13.60
CA CYS A 107 -3.36 13.42 13.68
C CYS A 107 -2.35 13.99 12.67
N SER A 108 -1.60 13.15 11.96
CA SER A 108 -0.60 13.61 10.97
C SER A 108 -0.42 12.64 9.80
N GLY A 109 0.22 13.11 8.73
CA GLY A 109 0.66 12.29 7.60
C GLY A 109 -0.43 11.41 6.99
N ILE A 110 -0.09 10.14 6.71
CA ILE A 110 -1.00 9.17 6.06
C ILE A 110 -2.24 8.92 6.92
N GLY A 111 -2.09 8.84 8.25
CA GLY A 111 -3.21 8.54 9.14
C GLY A 111 -4.25 9.66 9.14
N LYS A 112 -3.82 10.93 9.16
CA LYS A 112 -4.72 12.08 9.02
C LYS A 112 -5.48 12.04 7.71
N ALA A 113 -4.76 11.87 6.59
CA ALA A 113 -5.38 11.81 5.28
C ALA A 113 -6.37 10.64 5.15
N VAL A 114 -6.06 9.47 5.73
CA VAL A 114 -6.99 8.32 5.78
C VAL A 114 -8.22 8.65 6.62
N ALA A 115 -8.06 9.25 7.80
CA ALA A 115 -9.18 9.62 8.65
C ALA A 115 -10.13 10.61 7.96
N GLU A 116 -9.59 11.66 7.35
CA GLU A 116 -10.36 12.66 6.61
C GLU A 116 -11.06 12.06 5.39
N THR A 117 -10.38 11.18 4.65
CA THR A 117 -10.95 10.51 3.46
C THR A 117 -12.03 9.49 3.84
N LEU A 118 -11.91 8.79 4.97
CA LEU A 118 -12.99 7.93 5.48
C LEU A 118 -14.21 8.76 5.91
N ALA A 119 -13.98 9.88 6.60
CA ALA A 119 -15.05 10.79 7.00
C ALA A 119 -15.77 11.41 5.79
N SER A 120 -15.06 11.72 4.70
CA SER A 120 -15.70 12.20 3.46
C SER A 120 -16.62 11.17 2.79
N HIS A 121 -16.44 9.88 3.10
CA HIS A 121 -17.33 8.79 2.71
C HIS A 121 -18.47 8.52 3.71
N GLY A 122 -18.63 9.38 4.73
CA GLY A 122 -19.69 9.28 5.74
C GLY A 122 -19.39 8.28 6.87
N ILE A 123 -18.16 7.77 6.97
CA ILE A 123 -17.76 6.81 8.00
C ILE A 123 -17.37 7.57 9.26
N ARG A 124 -17.82 7.11 10.43
CA ARG A 124 -17.39 7.66 11.73
C ARG A 124 -15.99 7.14 12.05
N VAL A 125 -15.08 7.99 12.48
CA VAL A 125 -13.67 7.64 12.70
C VAL A 125 -13.25 7.99 14.13
N ALA A 126 -12.85 6.97 14.88
CA ALA A 126 -12.06 7.12 16.09
C ALA A 126 -10.59 7.33 15.71
N VAL A 127 -10.09 8.54 15.93
CA VAL A 127 -8.71 8.92 15.63
C VAL A 127 -7.86 8.78 16.88
N LEU A 128 -6.91 7.84 16.87
CA LEU A 128 -6.00 7.59 17.99
C LEU A 128 -4.64 8.18 17.67
N ASP A 129 -4.14 9.04 18.54
CA ASP A 129 -2.79 9.59 18.43
C ASP A 129 -2.28 10.05 19.80
N VAL A 130 -0.96 10.19 19.92
CA VAL A 130 -0.31 10.82 21.09
C VAL A 130 -0.22 12.34 20.91
N GLN A 131 -0.22 12.80 19.66
CA GLN A 131 -0.27 14.21 19.29
C GLN A 131 -1.68 14.76 19.49
N ASP A 132 -1.77 16.07 19.74
CA ASP A 132 -3.05 16.76 19.80
C ASP A 132 -3.73 16.74 18.42
N ALA A 133 -5.07 16.72 18.42
CA ALA A 133 -5.84 16.74 17.19
C ALA A 133 -5.65 18.09 16.46
N PRO A 134 -5.54 18.08 15.12
CA PRO A 134 -5.60 19.30 14.33
C PRO A 134 -6.93 20.03 14.56
N ASP A 135 -6.89 21.37 14.55
CA ASP A 135 -8.09 22.20 14.76
C ASP A 135 -9.22 21.88 13.76
N GLU A 136 -8.86 21.42 12.55
CA GLU A 136 -9.83 21.05 11.52
C GLU A 136 -10.76 19.91 11.96
N PHE A 137 -10.31 19.02 12.86
CA PHE A 137 -11.12 17.90 13.35
C PHE A 137 -12.32 18.37 14.16
N ALA A 138 -12.21 19.51 14.87
CA ALA A 138 -13.31 20.05 15.67
C ALA A 138 -14.54 20.42 14.81
N SER A 139 -14.33 20.72 13.52
CA SER A 139 -15.41 21.05 12.59
C SER A 139 -16.09 19.81 11.98
N ASN A 140 -15.48 18.63 12.10
CA ASN A 140 -15.97 17.40 11.47
C ASN A 140 -16.53 16.43 12.51
N HIS A 141 -17.86 16.41 12.65
CA HIS A 141 -18.57 15.54 13.61
C HIS A 141 -18.40 14.03 13.36
N LEU A 142 -17.84 13.62 12.22
CA LEU A 142 -17.51 12.21 11.95
C LEU A 142 -16.14 11.82 12.50
N LEU A 143 -15.30 12.78 12.89
CA LEU A 143 -14.00 12.53 13.51
C LEU A 143 -14.12 12.69 15.02
N THR A 144 -13.74 11.66 15.77
CA THR A 144 -13.66 11.71 17.24
C THR A 144 -12.25 11.37 17.68
N TYR A 145 -11.56 12.33 18.28
CA TYR A 145 -10.19 12.17 18.74
C TYR A 145 -10.13 11.48 20.10
N PHE A 146 -9.21 10.52 20.21
CA PHE A 146 -8.85 9.86 21.45
C PHE A 146 -7.33 9.93 21.63
N ARG A 147 -6.87 10.68 22.65
CA ARG A 147 -5.45 10.67 23.02
C ARG A 147 -5.07 9.28 23.53
N CYS A 148 -4.23 8.57 22.79
CA CYS A 148 -3.88 7.19 23.09
C CYS A 148 -2.46 6.87 22.63
N ASP A 149 -1.61 6.49 23.59
CA ASP A 149 -0.31 5.87 23.29
C ASP A 149 -0.50 4.37 23.05
N ILE A 150 -0.45 3.96 21.78
CA ILE A 150 -0.64 2.57 21.39
C ILE A 150 0.54 1.65 21.77
N SER A 151 1.67 2.21 22.26
CA SER A 151 2.73 1.40 22.88
C SER A 151 2.31 0.86 24.25
N SER A 152 1.27 1.42 24.87
CA SER A 152 0.73 1.01 26.16
C SER A 152 -0.49 0.09 26.02
N PRO A 153 -0.43 -1.16 26.52
CA PRO A 153 -1.59 -2.07 26.52
C PRO A 153 -2.80 -1.50 27.29
N THR A 154 -2.56 -0.83 28.41
CA THR A 154 -3.64 -0.27 29.23
C THR A 154 -4.32 0.89 28.52
N ALA A 155 -3.56 1.77 27.86
CA ALA A 155 -4.13 2.87 27.08
C ALA A 155 -4.99 2.36 25.92
N ILE A 156 -4.58 1.30 25.22
CA ILE A 156 -5.39 0.64 24.18
C ILE A 156 -6.70 0.10 24.76
N ALA A 157 -6.63 -0.60 25.89
CA ALA A 157 -7.80 -1.20 26.52
C ALA A 157 -8.83 -0.13 26.92
N GLU A 158 -8.41 0.89 27.68
CA GLU A 158 -9.26 1.98 28.14
C GLU A 158 -9.85 2.79 26.99
N THR A 159 -9.03 3.08 25.96
CA THR A 159 -9.49 3.81 24.78
C THR A 159 -10.50 2.99 23.98
N GLY A 160 -10.28 1.67 23.85
CA GLY A 160 -11.24 0.81 23.16
C GLY A 160 -12.58 0.71 23.89
N ASP A 161 -12.60 0.74 25.22
CA ASP A 161 -13.85 0.82 26.00
C ASP A 161 -14.59 2.13 25.76
N LYS A 162 -13.86 3.26 25.75
CA LYS A 162 -14.44 4.57 25.43
C LYS A 162 -15.02 4.59 24.01
N ILE A 163 -14.30 4.09 23.01
CA ILE A 163 -14.77 4.01 21.63
C ILE A 163 -16.06 3.19 21.53
N ARG A 164 -16.11 2.02 22.18
CA ARG A 164 -17.33 1.19 22.21
C ARG A 164 -18.51 1.89 22.84
N LYS A 165 -18.27 2.63 23.92
CA LYS A 165 -19.29 3.39 24.63
C LYS A 165 -19.80 4.58 23.80
N ASP A 166 -18.90 5.34 23.20
CA ASP A 166 -19.21 6.63 22.60
C ASP A 166 -19.65 6.50 21.13
N LEU A 167 -19.07 5.56 20.38
CA LEU A 167 -19.32 5.38 18.95
C LEU A 167 -20.01 4.05 18.64
N GLY A 168 -19.59 2.98 19.33
CA GLY A 168 -20.01 1.60 19.09
C GLY A 168 -18.86 0.69 18.69
N HIS A 169 -19.17 -0.50 18.16
CA HIS A 169 -18.15 -1.48 17.76
C HIS A 169 -17.53 -1.14 16.40
N PRO A 170 -16.19 -0.96 16.31
CA PRO A 170 -15.51 -0.74 15.04
C PRO A 170 -15.65 -1.90 14.07
N SER A 171 -15.85 -1.59 12.80
CA SER A 171 -15.82 -2.54 11.69
C SER A 171 -14.60 -2.35 10.78
N ILE A 172 -13.86 -1.26 10.95
CA ILE A 172 -12.62 -0.98 10.23
C ILE A 172 -11.51 -0.68 11.25
N LEU A 173 -10.35 -1.29 11.09
CA LEU A 173 -9.15 -1.00 11.88
C LEU A 173 -7.99 -0.68 10.94
N VAL A 174 -7.45 0.53 11.02
CA VAL A 174 -6.27 0.97 10.27
C VAL A 174 -5.09 1.09 11.22
N ASN A 175 -4.25 0.05 11.21
CA ASN A 175 -2.95 0.02 11.88
C ASN A 175 -1.95 0.84 11.06
N ASN A 176 -1.83 2.13 11.38
CA ASN A 176 -1.00 3.10 10.63
C ASN A 176 0.14 3.71 11.45
N ALA A 177 -0.11 4.01 12.73
CA ALA A 177 0.88 4.65 13.60
C ALA A 177 2.23 3.95 13.57
N ALA A 178 3.29 4.74 13.43
CA ALA A 178 4.65 4.25 13.47
C ALA A 178 5.59 5.35 13.92
N ILE A 179 6.73 4.95 14.49
CA ILE A 179 7.90 5.80 14.69
C ILE A 179 9.07 5.26 13.88
N THR A 180 10.01 6.14 13.56
CA THR A 180 11.29 5.79 12.92
C THR A 180 12.41 6.59 13.59
N GLY A 181 13.62 6.09 13.45
CA GLY A 181 14.85 6.77 13.82
C GLY A 181 15.91 6.45 12.77
N SER A 182 17.10 7.01 12.91
CA SER A 182 18.22 6.68 12.02
C SER A 182 19.46 6.37 12.84
N HIS A 183 19.68 5.07 13.03
CA HIS A 183 20.72 4.53 13.89
C HIS A 183 21.29 3.26 13.26
N THR A 184 22.60 3.08 13.36
CA THR A 184 23.16 1.73 13.16
C THR A 184 22.74 0.82 14.32
N ILE A 185 22.73 -0.50 14.09
CA ILE A 185 22.39 -1.47 15.15
C ILE A 185 23.24 -1.24 16.41
N LEU A 186 24.54 -0.98 16.24
CA LEU A 186 25.48 -0.76 17.35
C LEU A 186 25.26 0.56 18.11
N LYS A 187 24.49 1.49 17.55
CA LYS A 187 24.21 2.82 18.12
C LYS A 187 22.75 3.04 18.45
N THR A 188 21.90 2.03 18.27
CA THR A 188 20.47 2.15 18.56
C THR A 188 20.27 2.17 20.07
N PRO A 189 19.65 3.21 20.66
CA PRO A 189 19.36 3.26 22.09
C PRO A 189 18.36 2.15 22.47
N SER A 190 18.60 1.46 23.60
CA SER A 190 17.74 0.36 24.07
C SER A 190 16.28 0.77 24.28
N GLU A 191 16.07 1.97 24.84
CA GLU A 191 14.72 2.53 25.04
C GLU A 191 14.01 2.80 23.72
N PHE A 192 14.73 3.35 22.73
CA PHE A 192 14.19 3.58 21.40
C PHE A 192 13.83 2.26 20.72
N LEU A 193 14.71 1.26 20.82
CA LEU A 193 14.50 -0.08 20.27
C LEU A 193 13.24 -0.73 20.86
N SER A 194 13.03 -0.64 22.17
CA SER A 194 11.81 -1.19 22.79
C SER A 194 10.58 -0.45 22.28
N ARG A 195 10.62 0.89 22.29
CA ARG A 195 9.50 1.74 21.89
C ARG A 195 9.09 1.56 20.42
N ILE A 196 10.04 1.40 19.50
CA ILE A 196 9.73 1.21 18.07
C ILE A 196 9.06 -0.14 17.82
N PHE A 197 9.45 -1.20 18.52
CA PHE A 197 8.77 -2.49 18.44
C PHE A 197 7.40 -2.46 19.12
N ASP A 198 7.28 -1.81 20.27
CA ASP A 198 5.98 -1.63 20.94
C ASP A 198 4.99 -0.88 20.04
N THR A 199 5.44 0.21 19.42
CA THR A 199 4.59 1.08 18.59
C THR A 199 4.28 0.49 17.22
N ASN A 200 5.28 0.00 16.50
CA ASN A 200 5.13 -0.36 15.08
C ASN A 200 4.63 -1.79 14.85
N ILE A 201 4.68 -2.66 15.87
CA ILE A 201 4.27 -4.06 15.70
C ILE A 201 3.49 -4.63 16.88
N LEU A 202 3.97 -4.53 18.13
CA LEU A 202 3.25 -5.15 19.25
C LEU A 202 1.87 -4.49 19.47
N SER A 203 1.77 -3.19 19.21
CA SER A 203 0.49 -2.47 19.16
C SER A 203 -0.51 -3.13 18.21
N HIS A 204 -0.09 -3.62 17.03
CA HIS A 204 -1.00 -4.23 16.05
C HIS A 204 -1.68 -5.48 16.61
N TRP A 205 -0.94 -6.31 17.36
CA TRP A 205 -1.49 -7.48 18.04
C TRP A 205 -2.54 -7.07 19.07
N ARG A 206 -2.20 -6.07 19.90
CA ARG A 206 -3.08 -5.57 20.96
C ARG A 206 -4.35 -4.91 20.39
N LEU A 207 -4.22 -4.11 19.33
CA LEU A 207 -5.33 -3.48 18.63
C LEU A 207 -6.25 -4.51 17.99
N VAL A 208 -5.68 -5.57 17.39
CA VAL A 208 -6.46 -6.68 16.84
C VAL A 208 -7.23 -7.40 17.94
N GLN A 209 -6.56 -7.76 19.05
CA GLN A 209 -7.23 -8.36 20.21
C GLN A 209 -8.35 -7.46 20.76
N GLN A 210 -8.18 -6.14 20.70
CA GLN A 210 -9.15 -5.19 21.24
C GLN A 210 -10.39 -4.97 20.35
N PHE A 211 -10.23 -4.98 19.02
CA PHE A 211 -11.28 -4.54 18.09
C PHE A 211 -11.82 -5.63 17.16
N VAL A 212 -11.04 -6.68 16.88
CA VAL A 212 -11.42 -7.72 15.90
C VAL A 212 -12.40 -8.78 16.41
N PRO A 213 -12.54 -9.09 17.71
CA PRO A 213 -13.51 -10.09 18.16
C PRO A 213 -14.95 -9.87 17.67
N ASP A 214 -15.44 -8.63 17.64
CA ASP A 214 -16.78 -8.31 17.12
C ASP A 214 -16.86 -8.47 15.59
N MET A 215 -15.79 -8.13 14.86
CA MET A 215 -15.70 -8.36 13.42
C MET A 215 -15.78 -9.85 13.09
N VAL A 216 -15.10 -10.69 13.88
CA VAL A 216 -15.14 -12.15 13.76
C VAL A 216 -16.54 -12.67 14.07
N ALA A 217 -17.14 -12.25 15.18
CA ALA A 217 -18.48 -12.68 15.56
C ALA A 217 -19.54 -12.34 14.49
N LYS A 218 -19.39 -11.20 13.83
CA LYS A 218 -20.28 -10.76 12.73
C LYS A 218 -19.84 -11.26 11.35
N ASN A 219 -18.68 -11.90 11.26
CA ASN A 219 -18.01 -12.25 10.00
C ASN A 219 -17.96 -11.05 9.02
N LYS A 220 -17.72 -9.85 9.55
CA LYS A 220 -17.70 -8.59 8.81
C LYS A 220 -16.71 -7.62 9.44
N GLY A 221 -15.74 -7.18 8.64
CA GLY A 221 -14.85 -6.10 9.02
C GLY A 221 -13.74 -5.90 8.00
N HIS A 222 -12.89 -4.90 8.20
CA HIS A 222 -11.72 -4.66 7.36
C HIS A 222 -10.54 -4.19 8.20
N ILE A 223 -9.46 -4.96 8.20
CA ILE A 223 -8.22 -4.64 8.90
C ILE A 223 -7.18 -4.21 7.88
N VAL A 224 -6.67 -3.00 8.00
CA VAL A 224 -5.62 -2.44 7.15
C VAL A 224 -4.33 -2.35 7.95
N THR A 225 -3.27 -2.96 7.44
CA THR A 225 -1.92 -2.87 8.00
C THR A 225 -1.05 -2.00 7.11
N VAL A 226 -0.63 -0.82 7.59
CA VAL A 226 0.27 0.06 6.84
C VAL A 226 1.72 -0.32 7.13
N ALA A 227 2.29 -1.10 6.21
CA ALA A 227 3.67 -1.54 6.23
C ALA A 227 4.57 -0.55 5.47
N SER A 228 5.43 -1.04 4.58
CA SER A 228 6.29 -0.23 3.70
C SER A 228 6.84 -1.11 2.58
N VAL A 229 7.36 -0.52 1.51
CA VAL A 229 8.27 -1.23 0.58
C VAL A 229 9.49 -1.81 1.31
N ASN A 230 9.87 -1.23 2.45
CA ASN A 230 10.93 -1.73 3.33
C ASN A 230 10.60 -3.09 3.98
N SER A 231 9.38 -3.62 3.85
CA SER A 231 9.10 -5.02 4.19
C SER A 231 9.89 -6.02 3.33
N PHE A 232 10.34 -5.60 2.14
CA PHE A 232 11.02 -6.47 1.18
C PHE A 232 12.51 -6.15 1.02
N LEU A 233 12.91 -4.92 1.31
CA LEU A 233 14.27 -4.44 1.13
C LEU A 233 14.76 -3.69 2.37
N THR A 234 15.96 -4.04 2.81
CA THR A 234 16.63 -3.46 3.97
C THR A 234 17.60 -2.38 3.56
N ASN A 235 17.65 -1.29 4.31
CA ASN A 235 18.64 -0.22 4.20
C ASN A 235 19.57 -0.17 5.42
N SER A 236 20.76 0.38 5.24
CA SER A 236 21.70 0.64 6.33
C SER A 236 21.16 1.72 7.27
N ALA A 237 21.47 1.61 8.57
CA ALA A 237 21.11 2.57 9.60
C ALA A 237 19.60 2.79 9.88
N ASN A 238 18.73 1.85 9.48
CA ASN A 238 17.30 1.80 9.85
C ASN A 238 16.82 0.35 10.07
N ALA A 239 17.70 -0.52 10.59
CA ALA A 239 17.45 -1.96 10.68
C ALA A 239 16.27 -2.30 11.60
N ASP A 240 16.09 -1.53 12.67
CA ASP A 240 14.96 -1.60 13.60
C ASP A 240 13.62 -1.30 12.90
N TYR A 241 13.51 -0.17 12.22
CA TYR A 241 12.31 0.20 11.46
C TYR A 241 11.98 -0.87 10.41
N VAL A 242 12.96 -1.29 9.61
CA VAL A 242 12.78 -2.33 8.59
C VAL A 242 12.34 -3.66 9.22
N ALA A 243 12.91 -4.05 10.36
CA ALA A 243 12.50 -5.25 11.08
C ALA A 243 11.02 -5.16 11.48
N THR A 244 10.57 -4.02 12.01
CA THR A 244 9.15 -3.83 12.36
C THR A 244 8.21 -3.87 11.14
N LYS A 245 8.62 -3.29 10.00
CA LYS A 245 7.80 -3.33 8.76
C LYS A 245 7.80 -4.69 8.09
N THR A 246 8.87 -5.47 8.22
CA THR A 246 8.90 -6.88 7.81
C THR A 246 8.00 -7.72 8.73
N ALA A 247 8.07 -7.50 10.04
CA ALA A 247 7.20 -8.17 11.01
C ALA A 247 5.72 -7.83 10.78
N ALA A 248 5.39 -6.59 10.39
CA ALA A 248 4.02 -6.19 10.04
C ALA A 248 3.46 -6.97 8.83
N LEU A 249 4.30 -7.29 7.84
CA LEU A 249 3.92 -8.15 6.71
C LEU A 249 3.60 -9.57 7.18
N SER A 250 4.49 -10.20 7.95
CA SER A 250 4.26 -11.55 8.46
C SER A 250 3.06 -11.61 9.44
N PHE A 251 2.88 -10.59 10.28
CA PHE A 251 1.70 -10.44 11.13
C PHE A 251 0.41 -10.40 10.31
N HIS A 252 0.38 -9.60 9.24
CA HIS A 252 -0.77 -9.50 8.36
C HIS A 252 -1.12 -10.83 7.67
N GLU A 253 -0.12 -11.55 7.18
CA GLU A 253 -0.29 -12.87 6.56
C GLU A 253 -0.84 -13.89 7.57
N GLY A 254 -0.26 -13.92 8.78
CA GLY A 254 -0.70 -14.76 9.88
C GLY A 254 -2.15 -14.48 10.28
N LEU A 255 -2.48 -13.22 10.56
CA LEU A 255 -3.83 -12.80 10.91
C LEU A 255 -4.86 -13.16 9.83
N THR A 256 -4.52 -12.94 8.56
CA THR A 256 -5.40 -13.30 7.43
C THR A 256 -5.66 -14.81 7.39
N SER A 257 -4.63 -15.61 7.66
CA SER A 257 -4.75 -17.07 7.75
C SER A 257 -5.62 -17.49 8.92
N GLU A 258 -5.41 -16.93 10.12
CA GLU A 258 -6.19 -17.24 11.32
C GLU A 258 -7.68 -16.88 11.14
N LEU A 259 -7.98 -15.69 10.64
CA LEU A 259 -9.36 -15.27 10.37
C LEU A 259 -10.07 -16.25 9.45
N LYS A 260 -9.40 -16.71 8.39
CA LYS A 260 -9.97 -17.62 7.40
C LYS A 260 -10.09 -19.06 7.90
N ILE A 261 -9.03 -19.59 8.53
CA ILE A 261 -8.89 -21.02 8.84
C ILE A 261 -9.40 -21.35 10.24
N TRP A 262 -9.01 -20.56 11.24
CA TRP A 262 -9.34 -20.83 12.64
C TRP A 262 -10.69 -20.26 13.03
N TYR A 263 -10.97 -19.01 12.64
CA TYR A 263 -12.20 -18.33 13.03
C TYR A 263 -13.33 -18.46 12.00
N HIS A 264 -13.06 -19.07 10.84
CA HIS A 264 -14.00 -19.18 9.71
C HIS A 264 -14.64 -17.85 9.29
N ALA A 265 -13.96 -16.74 9.57
CA ALA A 265 -14.42 -15.37 9.41
C ALA A 265 -13.91 -14.74 8.09
N SER A 266 -14.12 -15.44 6.97
CA SER A 266 -13.64 -15.02 5.64
C SER A 266 -14.24 -13.69 5.12
N GLY A 267 -15.33 -13.23 5.73
CA GLY A 267 -15.94 -11.92 5.50
C GLY A 267 -15.22 -10.77 6.21
N VAL A 268 -14.34 -11.05 7.16
CA VAL A 268 -13.37 -10.07 7.67
C VAL A 268 -12.23 -9.93 6.66
N LYS A 269 -12.17 -8.77 6.02
CA LYS A 269 -11.17 -8.44 5.00
C LYS A 269 -9.89 -7.98 5.66
N THR A 270 -8.78 -8.28 5.00
CA THR A 270 -7.47 -7.78 5.39
C THR A 270 -6.84 -7.09 4.18
N SER A 271 -6.21 -5.94 4.39
CA SER A 271 -5.37 -5.32 3.38
C SER A 271 -4.04 -4.90 3.96
N ILE A 272 -2.97 -5.10 3.21
CA ILE A 272 -1.65 -4.62 3.58
C ILE A 272 -1.19 -3.58 2.56
N VAL A 273 -0.60 -2.51 3.08
CA VAL A 273 -0.16 -1.38 2.28
C VAL A 273 1.35 -1.28 2.35
N HIS A 274 1.99 -1.15 1.20
CA HIS A 274 3.42 -0.93 1.04
C HIS A 274 3.67 0.41 0.35
N PRO A 275 3.56 1.55 1.07
CA PRO A 275 3.96 2.83 0.53
C PRO A 275 5.47 2.86 0.29
N SER A 276 5.86 3.53 -0.79
CA SER A 276 7.21 4.05 -1.00
C SER A 276 7.43 5.32 -0.15
N TRP A 277 8.37 6.17 -0.51
CA TRP A 277 8.63 7.42 0.20
C TRP A 277 7.40 8.35 0.13
N VAL A 278 6.87 8.70 1.31
CA VAL A 278 5.71 9.58 1.46
C VAL A 278 6.13 10.82 2.23
N ARG A 279 5.76 11.99 1.73
CA ARG A 279 6.00 13.27 2.38
C ARG A 279 5.10 13.41 3.61
N THR A 280 5.60 12.93 4.74
CA THR A 280 4.94 13.02 6.05
C THR A 280 5.84 13.78 7.02
N PRO A 281 5.31 14.38 8.10
CA PRO A 281 6.14 15.03 9.11
C PRO A 281 7.27 14.14 9.64
N LEU A 282 6.98 12.84 9.82
CA LEU A 282 7.95 11.82 10.24
C LEU A 282 9.16 11.68 9.29
N ILE A 283 8.94 11.82 7.97
CA ILE A 283 10.00 11.73 6.97
C ILE A 283 10.66 13.09 6.74
N GLU A 284 9.89 14.18 6.76
CA GLU A 284 10.41 15.54 6.64
C GLU A 284 11.41 15.85 7.76
N GLU A 285 11.07 15.52 9.01
CA GLU A 285 11.98 15.70 10.15
C GLU A 285 13.28 14.91 9.96
N SER A 286 13.20 13.67 9.46
CA SER A 286 14.38 12.84 9.19
C SER A 286 15.26 13.41 8.07
N ILE A 287 14.68 14.02 7.04
CA ILE A 287 15.41 14.60 5.89
C ILE A 287 16.05 15.94 6.26
N LEU A 288 15.34 16.76 7.02
CA LEU A 288 15.87 18.04 7.50
C LEU A 288 17.06 17.81 8.44
N LYS A 289 16.98 16.81 9.33
CA LYS A 289 18.07 16.44 10.23
C LYS A 289 19.28 15.83 9.50
N SER A 290 19.07 15.20 8.34
CA SER A 290 20.15 14.63 7.54
C SER A 290 20.84 15.62 6.61
N GLY A 291 20.44 16.89 6.58
CA GLY A 291 21.07 17.90 5.72
C GLY A 291 20.97 17.57 4.22
N GLN A 292 20.03 16.70 3.84
CA GLN A 292 19.75 16.39 2.45
C GLN A 292 19.04 17.54 1.73
N ASP A 293 19.15 17.58 0.40
CA ASP A 293 18.42 18.57 -0.41
C ASP A 293 16.90 18.41 -0.20
N PRO A 294 16.21 19.44 0.35
CA PRO A 294 14.77 19.39 0.58
C PRO A 294 13.95 19.13 -0.70
N LYS A 295 14.52 19.36 -1.89
CA LYS A 295 13.86 19.02 -3.18
C LYS A 295 13.52 17.54 -3.32
N ILE A 296 14.16 16.65 -2.56
CA ILE A 296 13.79 15.23 -2.55
C ILE A 296 12.33 15.04 -2.11
N LEU A 297 11.80 15.91 -1.24
CA LEU A 297 10.40 15.88 -0.79
C LEU A 297 9.41 16.07 -1.96
N GLU A 298 9.80 16.79 -3.02
CA GLU A 298 8.96 17.01 -4.20
C GLU A 298 8.80 15.76 -5.08
N THR A 299 9.67 14.77 -4.90
CA THR A 299 9.64 13.49 -5.61
C THR A 299 8.85 12.41 -4.88
N MET A 300 8.44 12.69 -3.63
CA MET A 300 7.72 11.76 -2.77
C MET A 300 6.22 11.80 -3.03
N LEU A 301 5.54 10.70 -2.68
CA LEU A 301 4.09 10.65 -2.68
C LEU A 301 3.52 11.60 -1.62
N ARG A 302 2.36 12.17 -1.91
CA ARG A 302 1.58 12.90 -0.91
C ARG A 302 0.78 11.93 -0.03
N PRO A 303 0.57 12.24 1.26
CA PRO A 303 -0.25 11.40 2.13
C PRO A 303 -1.65 11.12 1.59
N GLU A 304 -2.26 12.10 0.90
CA GLU A 304 -3.58 12.00 0.31
C GLU A 304 -3.63 10.95 -0.81
N GLU A 305 -2.58 10.84 -1.62
CA GLU A 305 -2.49 9.84 -2.70
C GLU A 305 -2.42 8.41 -2.15
N VAL A 306 -1.82 8.25 -0.97
CA VAL A 306 -1.79 6.96 -0.27
C VAL A 306 -3.14 6.68 0.37
N ALA A 307 -3.74 7.69 1.01
CA ALA A 307 -5.04 7.58 1.66
C ALA A 307 -6.16 7.24 0.69
N GLU A 308 -6.20 7.87 -0.48
CA GLU A 308 -7.17 7.58 -1.55
C GLU A 308 -7.16 6.08 -1.89
N VAL A 309 -5.99 5.51 -2.18
CA VAL A 309 -5.87 4.08 -2.52
C VAL A 309 -6.29 3.17 -1.37
N ILE A 310 -5.94 3.53 -0.12
CA ILE A 310 -6.35 2.76 1.06
C ILE A 310 -7.88 2.78 1.22
N VAL A 311 -8.49 3.96 1.15
CA VAL A 311 -9.93 4.12 1.35
C VAL A 311 -10.71 3.50 0.20
N GLU A 312 -10.29 3.68 -1.05
CA GLU A 312 -10.89 2.98 -2.20
C GLU A 312 -10.89 1.46 -2.01
N GLN A 313 -9.79 0.90 -1.48
CA GLN A 313 -9.73 -0.53 -1.19
C GLN A 313 -10.73 -0.92 -0.09
N ILE A 314 -10.88 -0.13 0.96
CA ILE A 314 -11.90 -0.34 2.01
C ILE A 314 -13.32 -0.29 1.41
N ILE A 315 -13.61 0.75 0.63
CA ILE A 315 -14.92 0.96 -0.03
C ILE A 315 -15.23 -0.14 -1.05
N SER A 316 -14.20 -0.72 -1.67
CA SER A 316 -14.36 -1.89 -2.55
C SER A 316 -14.81 -3.16 -1.79
N ARG A 317 -14.68 -3.17 -0.45
CA ARG A 317 -15.04 -4.27 0.46
C ARG A 317 -14.29 -5.56 0.14
N ARG A 318 -13.03 -5.42 -0.29
CA ARG A 318 -12.16 -6.53 -0.68
C ARG A 318 -10.83 -6.46 0.05
N GLY A 319 -10.21 -7.62 0.28
CA GLY A 319 -8.81 -7.69 0.69
C GLY A 319 -7.85 -7.46 -0.47
N ALA A 320 -6.65 -6.96 -0.18
CA ALA A 320 -5.61 -6.70 -1.17
C ALA A 320 -4.22 -6.53 -0.55
N GLN A 321 -3.19 -6.78 -1.35
CA GLN A 321 -1.83 -6.30 -1.11
C GLN A 321 -1.57 -5.10 -2.04
N LEU A 322 -1.40 -3.93 -1.44
CA LEU A 322 -1.30 -2.65 -2.14
C LEU A 322 0.15 -2.17 -2.15
N PHE A 323 0.68 -1.88 -3.33
CA PHE A 323 1.96 -1.18 -3.49
C PHE A 323 1.67 0.22 -3.99
N ILE A 324 2.22 1.24 -3.32
CA ILE A 324 1.94 2.64 -3.64
C ILE A 324 3.27 3.38 -3.83
N PRO A 325 3.64 3.78 -5.06
CA PRO A 325 2.91 3.53 -6.30
C PRO A 325 2.97 2.06 -6.73
N SER A 326 2.06 1.62 -7.60
CA SER A 326 2.02 0.22 -8.08
C SER A 326 3.30 -0.23 -8.78
N ALA A 327 4.05 0.71 -9.34
CA ALA A 327 5.36 0.49 -9.95
C ALA A 327 6.41 -0.06 -8.95
N ALA A 328 6.19 0.08 -7.64
CA ALA A 328 7.05 -0.50 -6.62
C ALA A 328 6.81 -2.00 -6.38
N ALA A 329 5.71 -2.58 -6.89
CA ALA A 329 5.34 -3.99 -6.66
C ALA A 329 6.44 -5.03 -6.95
N PRO A 330 7.28 -4.88 -8.00
CA PRO A 330 8.38 -5.82 -8.28
C PRO A 330 9.40 -5.96 -7.16
N ILE A 331 9.46 -5.04 -6.19
CA ILE A 331 10.39 -5.15 -5.05
C ILE A 331 10.14 -6.43 -4.23
N SER A 332 8.91 -6.93 -4.23
CA SER A 332 8.57 -8.17 -3.53
C SER A 332 9.29 -9.40 -4.10
N TRP A 333 9.65 -9.38 -5.39
CA TRP A 333 10.36 -10.46 -6.06
C TRP A 333 11.78 -10.65 -5.53
N LEU A 334 12.36 -9.62 -4.92
CA LEU A 334 13.69 -9.68 -4.34
C LEU A 334 13.83 -10.87 -3.37
N LYS A 335 12.79 -11.17 -2.58
CA LYS A 335 12.79 -12.29 -1.63
C LYS A 335 12.84 -13.67 -2.31
N GLY A 336 12.50 -13.76 -3.61
CA GLY A 336 12.54 -14.98 -4.40
C GLY A 336 13.82 -15.18 -5.21
N PHE A 337 14.74 -14.20 -5.25
CA PHE A 337 16.00 -14.32 -5.99
C PHE A 337 17.07 -15.12 -5.22
N PRO A 338 18.10 -15.67 -5.89
CA PRO A 338 19.27 -16.22 -5.20
C PRO A 338 19.96 -15.18 -4.31
N ASN A 339 20.54 -15.60 -3.20
CA ASN A 339 21.14 -14.70 -2.20
C ASN A 339 22.15 -13.70 -2.80
N TRP A 340 23.01 -14.13 -3.73
CA TRP A 340 23.99 -13.23 -4.35
C TRP A 340 23.35 -12.04 -5.08
N ALA A 341 22.19 -12.25 -5.72
CA ALA A 341 21.47 -11.19 -6.42
C ALA A 341 20.75 -10.27 -5.42
N GLN A 342 20.26 -10.84 -4.32
CA GLN A 342 19.68 -10.05 -3.23
C GLN A 342 20.73 -9.13 -2.60
N GLU A 343 21.93 -9.65 -2.32
CA GLU A 343 23.03 -8.85 -1.74
C GLU A 343 23.48 -7.73 -2.68
N PHE A 344 23.55 -7.97 -4.00
CA PHE A 344 23.89 -6.91 -4.95
C PHE A 344 22.90 -5.72 -4.86
N VAL A 345 21.60 -6.01 -4.75
CA VAL A 345 20.57 -4.97 -4.61
C VAL A 345 20.64 -4.29 -3.23
N ARG A 346 20.84 -5.08 -2.16
CA ARG A 346 21.00 -4.55 -0.79
C ARG A 346 22.20 -3.63 -0.66
N ASP A 347 23.34 -4.01 -1.22
CA ASP A 347 24.56 -3.20 -1.21
C ASP A 347 24.39 -1.89 -1.98
N ALA A 348 23.72 -1.94 -3.14
CA ALA A 348 23.42 -0.73 -3.92
C ALA A 348 22.55 0.25 -3.11
N PHE A 349 21.46 -0.23 -2.50
CA PHE A 349 20.58 0.60 -1.67
C PHE A 349 21.22 1.04 -0.35
N GLY A 350 22.02 0.17 0.27
CA GLY A 350 22.77 0.45 1.49
C GLY A 350 23.74 1.60 1.29
N LYS A 351 24.50 1.62 0.19
CA LYS A 351 25.42 2.73 -0.13
C LYS A 351 24.68 4.07 -0.27
N THR A 352 23.56 4.10 -0.99
CA THR A 352 22.73 5.32 -1.11
C THR A 352 22.21 5.80 0.25
N SER A 353 21.82 4.86 1.11
CA SER A 353 21.29 5.15 2.46
C SER A 353 22.38 5.59 3.42
N ALA A 354 23.60 5.05 3.33
CA ALA A 354 24.74 5.46 4.15
C ALA A 354 25.25 6.86 3.79
N VAL A 355 25.24 7.23 2.51
CA VAL A 355 25.55 8.62 2.08
C VAL A 355 24.48 9.60 2.58
N THR A 356 23.23 9.14 2.62
CA THR A 356 22.06 9.89 3.11
C THR A 356 22.03 10.04 4.65
N GLY A 357 22.42 8.99 5.39
CA GLY A 357 22.40 8.96 6.85
C GLY A 357 23.74 9.31 7.52
N GLY A 358 24.85 9.32 6.79
CA GLY A 358 26.19 9.64 7.30
C GLY A 358 26.30 11.06 7.86
N SER A 359 25.46 11.98 7.39
CA SER A 359 25.29 13.34 7.93
C SER A 359 24.51 13.38 9.25
N MET A 360 23.70 12.37 9.58
CA MET A 360 23.01 12.26 10.89
C MET A 360 23.84 11.55 11.96
N ILE A 361 24.86 10.77 11.56
CA ILE A 361 25.70 9.98 12.48
C ILE A 361 26.99 10.73 12.85
N ALA A 362 27.32 11.81 12.13
CA ALA A 362 28.41 12.70 12.49
C ALA A 362 27.92 13.71 13.55
N TYR A 363 28.06 13.34 14.83
CA TYR A 363 28.61 14.11 15.96
C TYR A 363 28.27 13.42 17.29
#